data_AF-A0A443S3T1-F1
#
_entry.id   AF-A0A443S3T1-F1
#
_cell.length_a   1.000
_cell.length_b   1.000
_cell.length_c   1.000
_cell.angle_alpha   90.00
_cell.angle_beta   90.00
_cell.angle_gamma   90.00
#
_symmetry.space_group_name_H-M   'P 1'
#
loop_
_entity.id
_entity.type
_entity.pdbx_description
1 polymer ?
#
loop_
_entity_poly.entity_id
_entity_poly.type
_entity_poly.pdbx_seq_one_letter_code
_entity_poly.pdbx_strand_id
1 'polypeptide(L)'
;MEKLTDFFKKKKLQAKFKTAGPGHKLSESRSSQPQPQPPQQKHVPREQKTSSASSAAGAAALKRFEQPSRQTNKALGLVMEEEKKRILAEMKAKEEAQALKEQTQEVAPVIVKKYVCPILGINEGYPLTELKEMIEEGIRASYEDDTLLMSALLIKNCNDDNATQICVRTLELVLDNLRTDDEMQLEKFKKLKKAKIQSKILDVKGGREFLNAVGFIVDDSDEWCTLHCENSEIK
;
A
#
# COMPACT_ATOMS: atom_id res chain seq x y z
N MET A 1 -10.31 11.14 -25.12
CA MET A 1 -11.21 11.22 -23.96
C MET A 1 -12.52 10.46 -24.20
N GLU A 2 -13.28 10.72 -25.26
CA GLU A 2 -14.59 10.07 -25.51
C GLU A 2 -14.57 8.53 -25.56
N LYS A 3 -13.52 7.94 -26.16
CA LYS A 3 -13.40 6.47 -26.23
C LYS A 3 -13.16 5.81 -24.87
N LEU A 4 -12.57 6.54 -23.92
CA LEU A 4 -12.31 6.05 -22.57
C LEU A 4 -13.58 6.08 -21.73
N THR A 5 -14.35 7.15 -21.83
CA THR A 5 -15.67 7.26 -21.18
C THR A 5 -16.64 6.21 -21.72
N ASP A 6 -16.67 6.01 -23.05
CA ASP A 6 -17.47 4.95 -23.67
C ASP A 6 -17.07 3.53 -23.23
N PHE A 7 -15.77 3.30 -22.98
CA PHE A 7 -15.29 2.03 -22.46
C PHE A 7 -15.82 1.76 -21.05
N PHE A 8 -15.75 2.73 -20.15
CA PHE A 8 -16.28 2.58 -18.79
C PHE A 8 -17.80 2.35 -18.81
N LYS A 9 -18.53 3.06 -19.67
CA LYS A 9 -19.97 2.83 -19.89
C LYS A 9 -20.26 1.40 -20.37
N LYS A 10 -19.51 0.91 -21.36
CA LYS A 10 -19.66 -0.47 -21.88
C LYS A 10 -19.33 -1.53 -20.83
N LYS A 11 -18.30 -1.29 -19.99
CA LYS A 11 -17.94 -2.20 -18.89
C LYS A 11 -18.99 -2.20 -17.77
N LYS A 12 -19.57 -1.05 -17.44
CA LYS A 12 -20.70 -0.92 -16.50
C LYS A 12 -21.90 -1.72 -16.98
N LEU A 13 -22.26 -1.62 -18.26
CA LEU A 13 -23.29 -2.46 -18.88
C LEU A 13 -22.99 -3.95 -18.70
N GLN A 14 -21.77 -4.39 -19.03
CA GLN A 14 -21.38 -5.80 -18.84
C GLN A 14 -21.40 -6.26 -17.39
N ALA A 15 -21.03 -5.42 -16.43
CA ALA A 15 -21.11 -5.75 -15.01
C ALA A 15 -22.56 -5.97 -14.58
N LYS A 16 -23.48 -5.06 -14.94
CA LYS A 16 -24.92 -5.20 -14.66
C LYS A 16 -25.52 -6.47 -15.26
N PHE A 17 -25.14 -6.83 -16.50
CA PHE A 17 -25.58 -8.07 -17.13
C PHE A 17 -25.03 -9.34 -16.46
N LYS A 18 -23.82 -9.30 -15.90
CA LYS A 18 -23.24 -10.44 -15.17
C LYS A 18 -23.80 -10.59 -13.77
N THR A 19 -24.07 -9.47 -13.08
CA THR A 19 -24.72 -9.45 -11.77
C THR A 19 -26.18 -9.91 -11.84
N ALA A 20 -26.85 -9.71 -12.96
CA ALA A 20 -28.21 -10.24 -13.21
C ALA A 20 -28.27 -11.79 -13.24
N GLY A 21 -27.13 -12.48 -13.16
CA GLY A 21 -27.04 -13.93 -13.12
C GLY A 21 -27.34 -14.59 -14.48
N PRO A 22 -26.97 -15.86 -14.65
CA PRO A 22 -27.37 -16.63 -15.82
C PRO A 22 -28.90 -16.77 -15.81
N GLY A 23 -29.55 -16.23 -16.85
CA GLY A 23 -31.00 -16.28 -17.00
C GLY A 23 -31.52 -17.70 -16.88
N HIS A 24 -32.41 -17.93 -15.91
CA HIS A 24 -33.03 -19.23 -15.68
C HIS A 24 -34.22 -19.41 -16.62
N LYS A 25 -34.13 -20.33 -17.58
CA LYS A 25 -35.29 -20.79 -18.34
C LYS A 25 -36.05 -21.79 -17.47
N LEU A 26 -37.38 -21.67 -17.42
CA LEU A 26 -38.30 -22.51 -16.63
C LEU A 26 -38.34 -24.01 -17.06
N SER A 27 -37.32 -24.51 -17.76
CA SER A 27 -37.27 -25.86 -18.32
C SER A 27 -36.12 -26.75 -17.80
N GLU A 28 -35.22 -26.26 -16.94
CA GLU A 28 -34.07 -27.05 -16.49
C GLU A 28 -34.17 -27.50 -15.02
N SER A 29 -34.32 -28.82 -14.85
CA SER A 29 -34.30 -29.51 -13.56
C SER A 29 -32.85 -29.68 -13.07
N ARG A 30 -32.60 -29.31 -11.80
CA ARG A 30 -31.28 -29.35 -11.15
C ARG A 30 -30.88 -30.78 -10.76
N SER A 31 -29.66 -31.18 -11.07
CA SER A 31 -28.99 -32.33 -10.47
C SER A 31 -27.70 -31.88 -9.79
N SER A 32 -27.63 -32.10 -8.48
CA SER A 32 -26.53 -31.80 -7.54
C SER A 32 -25.54 -32.98 -7.45
N GLN A 33 -24.23 -32.73 -7.32
CA GLN A 33 -23.26 -33.53 -6.52
C GLN A 33 -21.82 -32.93 -6.51
N PRO A 34 -20.91 -33.31 -5.57
CA PRO A 34 -20.08 -32.37 -4.78
C PRO A 34 -18.54 -32.51 -4.96
N GLN A 35 -17.79 -31.53 -4.42
CA GLN A 35 -16.31 -31.45 -4.39
C GLN A 35 -15.65 -32.24 -3.22
N PRO A 36 -14.40 -32.74 -3.38
CA PRO A 36 -13.57 -33.26 -2.28
C PRO A 36 -12.51 -32.26 -1.73
N GLN A 37 -12.15 -32.44 -0.45
CA GLN A 37 -11.26 -31.63 0.40
C GLN A 37 -9.74 -31.89 0.21
N PRO A 38 -8.84 -30.97 0.64
CA PRO A 38 -7.38 -31.18 0.70
C PRO A 38 -6.83 -31.54 2.12
N PRO A 39 -5.66 -32.21 2.24
CA PRO A 39 -5.08 -32.66 3.52
C PRO A 39 -4.03 -31.71 4.18
N GLN A 40 -3.81 -31.94 5.48
CA GLN A 40 -3.09 -31.14 6.50
C GLN A 40 -1.54 -31.18 6.45
N GLN A 41 -0.89 -30.10 6.92
CA GLN A 41 0.57 -29.97 7.13
C GLN A 41 0.99 -30.20 8.59
N LYS A 42 2.17 -30.83 8.81
CA LYS A 42 2.79 -31.09 10.13
C LYS A 42 3.88 -30.06 10.46
N HIS A 43 3.90 -29.60 11.72
CA HIS A 43 4.82 -28.61 12.27
C HIS A 43 6.08 -29.27 12.89
N VAL A 44 7.27 -28.68 12.72
CA VAL A 44 8.52 -29.08 13.40
C VAL A 44 8.79 -28.17 14.62
N PRO A 45 9.37 -28.68 15.73
CA PRO A 45 9.74 -27.86 16.90
C PRO A 45 11.11 -27.18 16.77
N ARG A 46 11.25 -26.03 17.43
CA ARG A 46 12.42 -25.13 17.47
C ARG A 46 13.25 -25.38 18.73
N GLU A 47 14.54 -25.67 18.59
CA GLU A 47 15.47 -25.89 19.69
C GLU A 47 15.92 -24.57 20.36
N GLN A 48 15.93 -24.57 21.70
CA GLN A 48 16.47 -23.52 22.57
C GLN A 48 17.97 -23.74 22.81
N LYS A 49 18.79 -22.68 22.68
CA LYS A 49 20.22 -22.72 23.03
C LYS A 49 20.44 -22.20 24.46
N THR A 50 21.17 -23.01 25.23
CA THR A 50 21.48 -22.84 26.64
C THR A 50 22.62 -21.86 26.93
N SER A 51 22.63 -21.41 28.18
CA SER A 51 23.27 -20.24 28.77
C SER A 51 24.62 -20.53 29.44
N SER A 52 25.71 -20.65 28.67
CA SER A 52 27.06 -20.73 29.27
C SER A 52 28.18 -20.00 28.51
N ALA A 53 27.91 -19.41 27.34
CA ALA A 53 28.92 -18.67 26.56
C ALA A 53 28.97 -17.15 26.86
N SER A 54 28.02 -16.61 27.64
CA SER A 54 27.94 -15.16 27.93
C SER A 54 28.82 -14.70 29.10
N SER A 55 29.29 -15.61 29.96
CA SER A 55 29.97 -15.21 31.21
C SER A 55 31.48 -14.99 31.04
N ALA A 56 32.11 -15.55 30.00
CA ALA A 56 33.56 -15.45 29.79
C ALA A 56 33.99 -14.13 29.14
N ALA A 57 33.11 -13.48 28.36
CA ALA A 57 33.43 -12.20 27.71
C ALA A 57 33.46 -11.02 28.70
N GLY A 58 32.60 -11.04 29.73
CA GLY A 58 32.54 -9.98 30.75
C GLY A 58 33.79 -9.92 31.66
N ALA A 59 34.36 -11.08 31.99
CA ALA A 59 35.53 -11.17 32.86
C ALA A 59 36.83 -10.65 32.20
N ALA A 60 36.93 -10.73 30.87
CA ALA A 60 38.09 -10.23 30.12
C ALA A 60 38.10 -8.69 29.97
N ALA A 61 36.93 -8.05 29.97
CA ALA A 61 36.79 -6.60 29.88
C ALA A 61 37.21 -5.91 31.19
N LEU A 62 36.83 -6.47 32.34
CA LEU A 62 37.16 -5.91 33.66
C LEU A 62 38.68 -5.95 33.95
N LYS A 63 39.38 -6.98 33.48
CA LYS A 63 40.85 -7.10 33.62
C LYS A 63 41.64 -6.04 32.83
N ARG A 64 41.02 -5.35 31.86
CA ARG A 64 41.65 -4.23 31.14
C ARG A 64 41.49 -2.89 31.86
N PHE A 65 40.51 -2.76 32.74
CA PHE A 65 40.22 -1.50 33.43
C PHE A 65 41.08 -1.28 34.68
N GLU A 66 41.62 -2.36 35.26
CA GLU A 66 42.34 -2.31 36.55
C GLU A 66 43.87 -2.10 36.46
N GLN A 67 44.46 -1.88 35.28
CA GLN A 67 45.90 -1.56 35.20
C GLN A 67 46.15 -0.05 35.18
N PRO A 68 46.77 0.54 36.23
CA PRO A 68 47.17 1.93 36.22
C PRO A 68 48.49 2.10 35.45
N SER A 69 48.44 2.42 34.16
CA SER A 69 49.63 2.81 33.40
C SER A 69 50.03 4.26 33.69
N ARG A 70 50.87 4.45 34.71
CA ARG A 70 51.64 5.68 34.89
C ARG A 70 52.77 5.71 33.87
N GLN A 71 52.53 6.27 32.69
CA GLN A 71 53.49 6.95 31.80
C GLN A 71 52.83 7.21 30.43
N THR A 72 53.14 8.36 29.80
CA THR A 72 52.98 8.69 28.36
C THR A 72 51.78 9.52 27.85
N ASN A 73 51.43 10.61 28.53
CA ASN A 73 50.51 11.63 27.97
C ASN A 73 51.01 12.36 26.70
N LYS A 74 52.28 12.20 26.30
CA LYS A 74 52.85 12.79 25.06
C LYS A 74 52.79 11.86 23.84
N ALA A 75 52.85 10.53 24.03
CA ALA A 75 52.85 9.58 22.92
C ALA A 75 51.44 9.34 22.36
N LEU A 76 50.42 9.33 23.23
CA LEU A 76 49.01 9.19 22.83
C LEU A 76 48.52 10.37 21.97
N GLY A 77 48.99 11.59 22.25
CA GLY A 77 48.64 12.78 21.47
C GLY A 77 49.20 12.74 20.04
N LEU A 78 50.43 12.26 19.86
CA LEU A 78 51.05 12.12 18.54
C LEU A 78 50.35 11.05 17.69
N VAL A 79 49.97 9.92 18.31
CA VAL A 79 49.23 8.85 17.62
C VAL A 79 47.81 9.32 17.23
N MET A 80 47.11 10.04 18.11
CA MET A 80 45.79 10.59 17.79
C MET A 80 45.84 11.63 16.66
N GLU A 81 46.89 12.45 16.59
CA GLU A 81 47.03 13.47 15.56
C GLU A 81 47.34 12.87 14.18
N GLU A 82 48.20 11.84 14.12
CA GLU A 82 48.43 11.07 12.90
C GLU A 82 47.16 10.35 12.43
N GLU A 83 46.41 9.73 13.34
CA GLU A 83 45.18 9.02 12.99
C GLU A 83 44.07 9.96 12.50
N LYS A 84 43.90 11.13 13.16
CA LYS A 84 42.97 12.17 12.70
C LYS A 84 43.35 12.70 11.31
N LYS A 85 44.65 12.85 11.02
CA LYS A 85 45.14 13.27 9.71
C LYS A 85 44.88 12.20 8.63
N ARG A 86 45.00 10.91 8.95
CA ARG A 86 44.66 9.81 8.02
C ARG A 86 43.17 9.72 7.75
N ILE A 87 42.32 9.87 8.76
CA ILE A 87 40.85 9.86 8.60
C ILE A 87 40.40 11.02 7.71
N LEU A 88 40.94 12.22 7.93
CA LEU A 88 40.62 13.40 7.10
C LEU A 88 41.09 13.23 5.65
N ALA A 89 42.28 12.65 5.43
CA ALA A 89 42.77 12.35 4.09
C ALA A 89 41.91 11.29 3.38
N GLU A 90 41.41 10.28 4.10
CA GLU A 90 40.50 9.27 3.56
C GLU A 90 39.12 9.86 3.23
N MET A 91 38.59 10.74 4.09
CA MET A 91 37.33 11.47 3.80
C MET A 91 37.47 12.35 2.57
N LYS A 92 38.58 13.08 2.44
CA LYS A 92 38.84 13.93 1.27
C LYS A 92 39.06 13.10 0.00
N ALA A 93 39.75 11.96 0.07
CA ALA A 93 39.89 11.05 -1.07
C ALA A 93 38.56 10.40 -1.48
N LYS A 94 37.66 10.12 -0.52
CA LYS A 94 36.30 9.64 -0.81
C LYS A 94 35.43 10.73 -1.44
N GLU A 95 35.56 11.97 -0.98
CA GLU A 95 34.86 13.13 -1.54
C GLU A 95 35.36 13.45 -2.96
N GLU A 96 36.67 13.44 -3.19
CA GLU A 96 37.28 13.59 -4.52
C GLU A 96 36.92 12.42 -5.46
N ALA A 97 36.85 11.18 -4.96
CA ALA A 97 36.39 10.02 -5.74
C ALA A 97 34.89 10.03 -6.01
N GLN A 98 34.07 10.66 -5.15
CA GLN A 98 32.65 10.92 -5.42
C GLN A 98 32.48 12.04 -6.46
N ALA A 99 33.23 13.14 -6.33
CA ALA A 99 33.21 14.25 -7.29
C ALA A 99 33.67 13.82 -8.70
N LEU A 100 34.66 12.91 -8.79
CA LEU A 100 35.11 12.36 -10.09
C LEU A 100 34.10 11.37 -10.70
N LYS A 101 33.33 10.66 -9.85
CA LYS A 101 32.21 9.81 -10.29
C LYS A 101 31.01 10.63 -10.78
N GLU A 102 30.79 11.82 -10.23
CA GLU A 102 29.75 12.75 -10.69
C GLU A 102 30.09 13.39 -12.05
N GLN A 103 31.38 13.48 -12.42
CA GLN A 103 31.82 14.02 -13.71
C GLN A 103 31.94 13.01 -14.86
N THR A 104 31.81 11.70 -14.57
CA THR A 104 31.92 10.63 -15.59
C THR A 104 30.68 9.72 -15.62
N GLN A 105 29.49 10.29 -15.47
CA GLN A 105 28.27 9.63 -15.97
C GLN A 105 28.06 10.05 -17.41
N GLU A 106 28.70 9.32 -18.34
CA GLU A 106 28.14 9.21 -19.69
C GLU A 106 26.69 8.70 -19.53
N VAL A 107 25.74 9.60 -19.76
CA VAL A 107 24.31 9.30 -19.72
C VAL A 107 24.03 8.34 -20.87
N ALA A 108 24.02 7.04 -20.57
CA ALA A 108 23.45 6.04 -21.46
C ALA A 108 22.04 6.52 -21.85
N PRO A 109 21.63 6.44 -23.14
CA PRO A 109 20.36 6.96 -23.58
C PRO A 109 19.24 6.25 -22.79
N VAL A 110 18.50 7.02 -22.00
CA VAL A 110 17.36 6.51 -21.24
C VAL A 110 16.33 6.04 -22.27
N ILE A 111 16.22 4.73 -22.46
CA ILE A 111 15.20 4.14 -23.32
C ILE A 111 13.86 4.31 -22.59
N VAL A 112 13.14 5.39 -22.92
CA VAL A 112 11.80 5.65 -22.39
C VAL A 112 10.83 4.65 -23.04
N LYS A 113 10.44 3.61 -22.31
CA LYS A 113 9.42 2.66 -22.75
C LYS A 113 8.08 3.39 -22.87
N LYS A 114 7.51 3.37 -24.07
CA LYS A 114 6.17 3.89 -24.36
C LYS A 114 5.15 2.76 -24.29
N TYR A 115 3.98 3.07 -23.77
CA TYR A 115 2.89 2.14 -23.53
C TYR A 115 1.68 2.53 -24.38
N VAL A 116 0.99 1.53 -24.91
CA VAL A 116 -0.27 1.67 -25.64
C VAL A 116 -1.34 0.85 -24.93
N CYS A 117 -2.60 1.29 -25.00
CA CYS A 117 -3.74 0.53 -24.51
C CYS A 117 -4.87 0.60 -25.55
N PRO A 118 -4.88 -0.32 -26.54
CA PRO A 118 -5.90 -0.35 -27.58
C PRO A 118 -7.32 -0.49 -27.02
N ILE A 119 -7.45 -1.17 -25.88
CA ILE A 119 -8.72 -1.39 -25.17
C ILE A 119 -9.35 -0.05 -24.73
N LEU A 120 -8.52 0.91 -24.34
CA LEU A 120 -8.93 2.24 -23.90
C LEU A 120 -8.91 3.27 -25.06
N GLY A 121 -8.66 2.82 -26.30
CA GLY A 121 -8.50 3.70 -27.46
C GLY A 121 -7.19 4.49 -27.48
N ILE A 122 -6.23 4.13 -26.63
CA ILE A 122 -4.91 4.76 -26.52
C ILE A 122 -3.99 4.04 -27.50
N ASN A 123 -3.98 4.51 -28.75
CA ASN A 123 -3.21 3.92 -29.84
C ASN A 123 -1.82 4.54 -30.01
N GLU A 124 -1.63 5.75 -29.49
CA GLU A 124 -0.33 6.43 -29.46
C GLU A 124 0.44 6.03 -28.20
N GLY A 125 1.76 5.92 -28.31
CA GLY A 125 2.60 5.44 -27.21
C GLY A 125 2.94 6.55 -26.23
N TYR A 126 2.47 6.41 -24.98
CA TYR A 126 2.72 7.37 -23.90
C TYR A 126 3.70 6.82 -22.85
N PRO A 127 4.49 7.66 -22.18
CA PRO A 127 5.17 7.28 -20.93
C PRO A 127 4.18 6.76 -19.90
N LEU A 128 4.64 5.88 -19.00
CA LEU A 128 3.77 5.28 -17.98
C LEU A 128 3.13 6.33 -17.05
N THR A 129 3.84 7.43 -16.77
CA THR A 129 3.35 8.52 -15.93
C THR A 129 2.16 9.24 -16.58
N GLU A 130 2.32 9.69 -17.82
CA GLU A 130 1.25 10.33 -18.60
C GLU A 130 0.06 9.38 -18.79
N LEU A 131 0.32 8.11 -19.08
CA LEU A 131 -0.74 7.11 -19.22
C LEU A 131 -1.57 6.95 -17.93
N LYS A 132 -0.91 6.97 -16.76
CA LYS A 132 -1.59 6.90 -15.47
C LYS A 132 -2.45 8.14 -15.22
N GLU A 133 -1.97 9.32 -15.57
CA GLU A 133 -2.72 10.57 -15.46
C GLU A 133 -3.97 10.55 -16.35
N MET A 134 -3.83 10.12 -17.61
CA MET A 134 -4.97 9.98 -18.53
C MET A 134 -6.03 8.99 -18.00
N ILE A 135 -5.60 7.88 -17.41
CA ILE A 135 -6.52 6.90 -16.81
C ILE A 135 -7.24 7.52 -15.60
N GLU A 136 -6.50 8.17 -14.72
CA GLU A 136 -7.04 8.82 -13.53
C GLU A 136 -8.07 9.91 -13.89
N GLU A 137 -7.75 10.74 -14.87
CA GLU A 137 -8.64 11.79 -15.38
C GLU A 137 -9.89 11.21 -16.05
N GLY A 138 -9.75 10.14 -16.85
CA GLY A 138 -10.88 9.47 -17.47
C GLY A 138 -11.85 8.84 -16.45
N ILE A 139 -11.33 8.28 -15.36
CA ILE A 139 -12.15 7.78 -14.25
C ILE A 139 -12.85 8.97 -13.56
N ARG A 140 -12.12 10.05 -13.24
CA ARG A 140 -12.68 11.25 -12.61
C ARG A 140 -13.79 11.90 -13.44
N ALA A 141 -13.61 12.00 -14.75
CA ALA A 141 -14.62 12.56 -15.66
C ALA A 141 -15.92 11.75 -15.70
N SER A 142 -15.90 10.49 -15.25
CA SER A 142 -17.05 9.59 -15.25
C SER A 142 -17.74 9.47 -13.88
N TYR A 143 -17.39 10.33 -12.90
CA TYR A 143 -17.89 10.23 -11.52
C TYR A 143 -19.40 10.42 -11.37
N GLU A 144 -19.99 11.27 -12.20
CA GLU A 144 -21.44 11.54 -12.22
C GLU A 144 -22.23 10.29 -12.61
N ASP A 145 -21.64 9.39 -13.41
CA ASP A 145 -22.32 8.18 -13.86
C ASP A 145 -22.46 7.14 -12.74
N ASP A 146 -21.41 6.94 -11.95
CA ASP A 146 -21.35 5.92 -10.90
C ASP A 146 -20.20 6.21 -9.91
N THR A 147 -20.49 7.03 -8.90
CA THR A 147 -19.48 7.44 -7.91
C THR A 147 -18.88 6.23 -7.19
N LEU A 148 -19.67 5.20 -6.87
CA LEU A 148 -19.19 4.00 -6.18
C LEU A 148 -18.24 3.18 -7.06
N LEU A 149 -18.60 2.94 -8.33
CA LEU A 149 -17.74 2.20 -9.24
C LEU A 149 -16.47 2.99 -9.60
N MET A 150 -16.59 4.30 -9.84
CA MET A 150 -15.43 5.12 -10.22
C MET A 150 -14.44 5.27 -9.07
N SER A 151 -14.93 5.44 -7.83
CA SER A 151 -14.07 5.44 -6.65
C SER A 151 -13.35 4.10 -6.45
N ALA A 152 -14.04 2.96 -6.63
CA ALA A 152 -13.42 1.64 -6.61
C ALA A 152 -12.34 1.47 -7.70
N LEU A 153 -12.57 2.01 -8.89
CA LEU A 153 -11.58 2.00 -9.98
C LEU A 153 -10.36 2.87 -9.68
N LEU A 154 -10.54 4.04 -9.06
CA LEU A 154 -9.42 4.86 -8.60
C LEU A 154 -8.59 4.11 -7.54
N ILE A 155 -9.24 3.53 -6.53
CA ILE A 155 -8.57 2.76 -5.49
C ILE A 155 -7.68 1.69 -6.11
N LYS A 156 -8.22 0.93 -7.08
CA LYS A 156 -7.52 -0.20 -7.69
C LYS A 156 -6.40 0.18 -8.66
N ASN A 157 -6.53 1.28 -9.41
CA ASN A 157 -5.65 1.57 -10.54
C ASN A 157 -4.69 2.74 -10.31
N CYS A 158 -4.99 3.65 -9.37
CA CYS A 158 -4.28 4.92 -9.22
C CYS A 158 -3.42 5.01 -7.94
N ASN A 159 -3.28 3.91 -7.19
CA ASN A 159 -2.49 3.83 -5.96
C ASN A 159 -1.40 2.75 -6.07
N ASP A 160 -0.45 2.74 -5.15
CA ASP A 160 0.49 1.62 -5.04
C ASP A 160 -0.23 0.35 -4.54
N ASP A 161 0.33 -0.82 -4.87
CA ASP A 161 -0.28 -2.10 -4.56
C ASP A 161 -0.48 -2.31 -3.06
N ASN A 162 0.45 -1.82 -2.22
CA ASN A 162 0.36 -1.98 -0.78
C ASN A 162 -0.77 -1.13 -0.18
N ALA A 163 -0.84 0.15 -0.53
CA ALA A 163 -1.93 1.03 -0.13
C ALA A 163 -3.28 0.51 -0.63
N THR A 164 -3.34 0.00 -1.86
CA THR A 164 -4.54 -0.61 -2.44
C THR A 164 -5.03 -1.79 -1.60
N GLN A 165 -4.14 -2.73 -1.25
CA GLN A 165 -4.51 -3.92 -0.47
C GLN A 165 -4.94 -3.56 0.95
N ILE A 166 -4.26 -2.62 1.59
CA ILE A 166 -4.62 -2.13 2.93
C ILE A 166 -6.00 -1.46 2.91
N CYS A 167 -6.25 -0.63 1.90
CA CYS A 167 -7.52 0.06 1.71
C CYS A 167 -8.66 -0.94 1.52
N VAL A 168 -8.52 -1.87 0.56
CA VAL A 168 -9.55 -2.89 0.27
C VAL A 168 -9.86 -3.73 1.51
N ARG A 169 -8.85 -4.26 2.21
CA ARG A 169 -9.08 -5.04 3.44
C ARG A 169 -9.77 -4.25 4.53
N THR A 170 -9.43 -2.95 4.66
CA THR A 170 -10.04 -2.10 5.69
C THR A 170 -11.50 -1.79 5.31
N LEU A 171 -11.79 -1.55 4.03
CA LEU A 171 -13.14 -1.36 3.53
C LEU A 171 -14.00 -2.63 3.71
N GLU A 172 -13.45 -3.81 3.39
CA GLU A 172 -14.12 -5.09 3.64
C GLU A 172 -14.52 -5.24 5.11
N LEU A 173 -13.58 -4.98 6.04
CA LEU A 173 -13.86 -5.01 7.47
C LEU A 173 -14.96 -4.01 7.88
N VAL A 174 -14.90 -2.78 7.36
CA VAL A 174 -15.91 -1.75 7.66
C VAL A 174 -17.28 -2.21 7.18
N LEU A 175 -17.39 -2.71 5.94
CA LEU A 175 -18.65 -3.16 5.36
C LEU A 175 -19.17 -4.44 6.03
N ASP A 176 -18.30 -5.36 6.41
CA ASP A 176 -18.69 -6.59 7.12
C ASP A 176 -19.22 -6.28 8.52
N ASN A 177 -18.65 -5.30 9.22
CA ASN A 177 -19.18 -4.85 10.51
C ASN A 177 -20.62 -4.32 10.39
N LEU A 178 -20.99 -3.71 9.25
CA LEU A 178 -22.34 -3.22 9.01
C LEU A 178 -23.37 -4.33 8.77
N ARG A 179 -22.93 -5.57 8.54
CA ARG A 179 -23.80 -6.74 8.32
C ARG A 179 -24.22 -7.42 9.64
N THR A 180 -23.88 -6.86 10.79
CA THR A 180 -24.24 -7.42 12.10
C THR A 180 -25.75 -7.30 12.36
N ASP A 181 -26.35 -8.34 12.94
CA ASP A 181 -27.75 -8.35 13.37
C ASP A 181 -27.94 -7.72 14.78
N ASP A 182 -26.84 -7.46 15.50
CA ASP A 182 -26.87 -6.82 16.82
C ASP A 182 -26.98 -5.29 16.67
N GLU A 183 -28.15 -4.74 17.02
CA GLU A 183 -28.47 -3.31 16.91
C GLU A 183 -27.52 -2.41 17.73
N MET A 184 -27.07 -2.86 18.90
CA MET A 184 -26.12 -2.08 19.73
C MET A 184 -24.73 -2.02 19.10
N GLN A 185 -24.31 -3.09 18.43
CA GLN A 185 -23.04 -3.10 17.70
C GLN A 185 -23.14 -2.29 16.41
N LEU A 186 -24.25 -2.42 15.69
CA LEU A 186 -24.51 -1.69 14.46
C LEU A 186 -24.38 -0.18 14.66
N GLU A 187 -24.96 0.36 15.75
CA GLU A 187 -24.88 1.79 16.05
C GLU A 187 -23.44 2.28 16.31
N LYS A 188 -22.57 1.41 16.84
CA LYS A 188 -21.14 1.69 16.96
C LYS A 188 -20.43 1.64 15.61
N PHE A 189 -20.79 0.69 14.75
CA PHE A 189 -20.17 0.50 13.44
C PHE A 189 -20.57 1.56 12.40
N LYS A 190 -21.70 2.23 12.58
CA LYS A 190 -22.06 3.44 11.82
C LYS A 190 -21.10 4.60 12.04
N LYS A 191 -20.22 4.56 13.04
CA LYS A 191 -19.27 5.64 13.35
C LYS A 191 -17.84 5.14 13.23
N LEU A 192 -17.07 5.76 12.34
CA LEU A 192 -15.66 5.46 12.10
C LEU A 192 -14.80 6.61 12.61
N LYS A 193 -13.81 6.31 13.45
CA LYS A 193 -12.86 7.34 13.89
C LYS A 193 -11.89 7.67 12.76
N LYS A 194 -11.86 8.93 12.31
CA LYS A 194 -11.04 9.41 11.19
C LYS A 194 -9.57 9.02 11.34
N ALA A 195 -9.01 9.22 12.53
CA ALA A 195 -7.62 8.84 12.85
C ALA A 195 -7.27 7.36 12.59
N LYS A 196 -8.25 6.43 12.64
CA LYS A 196 -8.03 5.00 12.39
C LYS A 196 -8.09 4.63 10.92
N ILE A 197 -8.77 5.44 10.11
CA ILE A 197 -9.00 5.20 8.68
C ILE A 197 -8.24 6.18 7.77
N GLN A 198 -7.63 7.24 8.31
CA GLN A 198 -6.95 8.28 7.54
C GLN A 198 -5.92 7.71 6.57
N SER A 199 -4.86 7.08 7.11
CA SER A 199 -3.78 6.51 6.30
C SER A 199 -4.15 5.24 5.54
N LYS A 200 -5.32 4.64 5.84
CA LYS A 200 -5.76 3.38 5.25
C LYS A 200 -6.75 3.56 4.12
N ILE A 201 -7.60 4.58 4.22
CA ILE A 201 -8.72 4.84 3.31
C ILE A 201 -8.68 6.28 2.82
N LEU A 202 -8.66 7.28 3.71
CA LEU A 202 -8.88 8.68 3.31
C LEU A 202 -7.72 9.28 2.49
N ASP A 203 -6.48 8.89 2.78
CA ASP A 203 -5.30 9.33 2.04
C ASP A 203 -5.11 8.56 0.70
N VAL A 204 -5.91 7.52 0.47
CA VAL A 204 -5.87 6.70 -0.75
C VAL A 204 -6.77 7.33 -1.81
N LYS A 205 -6.28 7.46 -3.05
CA LYS A 205 -7.07 8.05 -4.14
C LYS A 205 -8.36 7.24 -4.36
N GLY A 206 -9.51 7.91 -4.29
CA GLY A 206 -10.83 7.29 -4.39
C GLY A 206 -11.40 6.77 -3.07
N GLY A 207 -10.63 6.75 -1.98
CA GLY A 207 -11.10 6.18 -0.71
C GLY A 207 -12.16 7.03 0.00
N ARG A 208 -11.99 8.35 0.00
CA ARG A 208 -13.00 9.29 0.55
C ARG A 208 -14.29 9.22 -0.24
N GLU A 209 -14.19 9.25 -1.57
CA GLU A 209 -15.32 9.21 -2.46
C GLU A 209 -16.07 7.87 -2.38
N PHE A 210 -15.34 6.77 -2.16
CA PHE A 210 -15.94 5.46 -1.94
C PHE A 210 -16.78 5.45 -0.66
N LEU A 211 -16.25 5.97 0.45
CA LEU A 211 -17.00 6.07 1.71
C LEU A 211 -18.24 6.95 1.56
N ASN A 212 -18.12 8.11 0.90
CA ASN A 212 -19.24 8.97 0.59
C ASN A 212 -20.30 8.26 -0.26
N ALA A 213 -19.90 7.50 -1.28
CA ALA A 213 -20.81 6.75 -2.14
C ALA A 213 -21.52 5.59 -1.42
N VAL A 214 -20.91 5.03 -0.37
CA VAL A 214 -21.54 4.04 0.51
C VAL A 214 -22.54 4.69 1.49
N GLY A 215 -22.46 6.01 1.69
CA GLY A 215 -23.34 6.78 2.59
C GLY A 215 -22.66 7.30 3.86
N PHE A 216 -21.35 7.13 4.01
CA PHE A 216 -20.62 7.78 5.10
C PHE A 216 -20.40 9.26 4.79
N ILE A 217 -20.67 10.14 5.74
CA ILE A 217 -20.33 11.55 5.63
C ILE A 217 -18.91 11.75 6.17
N VAL A 218 -18.01 12.15 5.28
CA VAL A 218 -16.63 12.50 5.63
C VAL A 218 -16.50 14.03 5.68
N ASP A 219 -16.61 14.60 6.87
CA ASP A 219 -16.33 16.02 7.14
C ASP A 219 -14.83 16.23 7.43
N ASP A 220 -14.32 17.38 7.03
CA ASP A 220 -12.93 17.76 7.30
C ASP A 220 -12.72 18.28 8.72
N SER A 221 -13.76 18.83 9.34
CA SER A 221 -13.74 19.41 10.67
C SER A 221 -14.10 18.40 11.78
N ASP A 222 -14.80 17.32 11.45
CA ASP A 222 -15.17 16.27 12.40
C ASP A 222 -14.06 15.21 12.54
N GLU A 223 -13.91 14.68 13.75
CA GLU A 223 -13.04 13.55 14.06
C GLU A 223 -13.66 12.20 13.67
N TRP A 224 -14.97 12.19 13.39
CA TRP A 224 -15.74 11.00 13.06
C TRP A 224 -16.31 11.07 11.64
N CYS A 225 -16.30 9.93 10.96
CA CYS A 225 -17.10 9.71 9.76
C CYS A 225 -18.33 8.89 10.16
N THR A 226 -19.51 9.37 9.81
CA THR A 226 -20.78 8.79 10.25
C THR A 226 -21.59 8.28 9.06
N LEU A 227 -22.16 7.09 9.19
CA LEU A 227 -23.04 6.52 8.17
C LEU A 227 -24.42 7.15 8.31
N HIS A 228 -24.81 7.97 7.32
CA HIS A 228 -26.17 8.46 7.20
C HIS A 228 -26.97 7.45 6.37
N CYS A 229 -27.79 6.65 7.05
CA CYS A 229 -28.81 5.87 6.36
C CYS A 229 -29.99 6.80 6.02
N GLU A 230 -29.94 7.49 4.90
CA GLU A 230 -31.17 7.93 4.24
C GLU A 230 -31.82 6.69 3.61
N ASN A 231 -32.48 5.89 4.46
CA ASN A 231 -33.30 4.79 3.97
C ASN A 231 -34.46 5.35 3.18
N SER A 232 -34.40 5.23 1.86
CA SER A 232 -35.60 5.16 1.03
C SER A 232 -35.53 4.18 -0.15
N GLU A 233 -34.36 3.66 -0.57
CA GLU A 233 -34.31 2.84 -1.81
C GLU A 233 -33.30 1.67 -1.80
N ILE A 234 -33.19 0.92 -0.70
CA ILE A 234 -32.65 -0.44 -0.75
C ILE A 234 -33.77 -1.41 -0.40
N LYS A 235 -34.59 -1.73 -1.41
CA LYS A 235 -35.54 -2.85 -1.45
C LYS A 235 -35.22 -3.72 -2.65
#